data_AF-A0A3F2S477-F1
#
_entry.id   AF-A0A3F2S477-F1
#
_cell.length_a   1.000
_cell.length_b   1.000
_cell.length_c   1.000
_cell.angle_alpha   90.00
_cell.angle_beta   90.00
_cell.angle_gamma   90.00
#
_symmetry.space_group_name_H-M   'P 1'
#
loop_
_entity.id
_entity.type
_entity.pdbx_description
1 polymer ?
#
loop_
_entity_poly.entity_id
_entity_poly.type
_entity_poly.pdbx_seq_one_letter_code
_entity_poly.pdbx_strand_id
1 'polypeptide(L)'
;MRRTTLGPVSSSQLNTRSSMLRHPSTRVSVGANKSVMERQSIGTISRRVSTTSHNVRRPPTGPRSSVNPRQSVGNSTVTGRRSSTYSSRASVSGRGGSRILDPRPVSDKSYLNSCVQTLVEFLSDRLYDQTLSPGLLKRGPSKKDFCNMILFLFKQVDPTFEFGVKFEEDVVVQFRNLRYPVPISKTSLAAVGTPHTWPTLLLSISWLIELLSYDEAIQQNEMEQNGENEEENGDKQFFKYLDASYHVFLAGEDDKFSALETQEREKLIARNEIAKEETNELELQRDELRKRIEKAKQNKSALSQLSKKKMDCEGDYEKFKKLVSDLEKLQVKLHKKIESLGEVQESCQDELNACQQEIQRLHARIENQELSALDIEQIGQERARLTDQLHQVTDRHSIFQSQIQNDENRAAVKRDFLDPTLAELPAVHELTQHLKTKVRKTALGLKQNRIERGNAALDEVLLLQDRMQQCEDRLRVESQSEQVGEDKVKKTTEAIRKDRQTREEAISRKVAATEEVELQMAEISSKHNIVDEERVSKERLVQLRKSSGEMTETYQALLDKNRHAVTNVLMACTNHKAMVDRAISSLETEVIPVLLDGDGHTNE
;
A
#
# COMPACT_ATOMS: atom_id res chain seq x y z
N MET A 1 -24.65 47.72 14.24
CA MET A 1 -24.74 48.90 13.33
C MET A 1 -25.52 48.52 12.07
N ARG A 2 -25.73 49.43 11.11
CA ARG A 2 -26.81 49.35 10.10
C ARG A 2 -26.52 48.41 8.91
N ARG A 3 -27.60 47.85 8.34
CA ARG A 3 -27.66 47.27 6.99
C ARG A 3 -27.55 48.36 5.91
N THR A 4 -27.05 48.00 4.73
CA THR A 4 -27.47 48.54 3.41
C THR A 4 -27.53 47.40 2.39
N THR A 5 -28.21 47.61 1.25
CA THR A 5 -28.70 46.54 0.36
C THR A 5 -28.92 47.02 -1.08
N LEU A 6 -28.67 46.13 -2.06
CA LEU A 6 -29.06 46.22 -3.49
C LEU A 6 -28.39 47.35 -4.30
N GLY A 7 -28.19 47.22 -5.62
CA GLY A 7 -28.43 46.08 -6.52
C GLY A 7 -27.95 46.39 -7.96
N PRO A 8 -27.88 45.41 -8.88
CA PRO A 8 -27.43 45.63 -10.25
C PRO A 8 -28.56 46.09 -11.19
N VAL A 9 -28.24 46.99 -12.12
CA VAL A 9 -29.14 47.39 -13.23
C VAL A 9 -28.69 46.70 -14.52
N SER A 10 -29.64 46.31 -15.37
CA SER A 10 -29.41 45.44 -16.53
C SER A 10 -29.55 46.17 -17.86
N SER A 11 -28.92 45.61 -18.91
CA SER A 11 -29.08 45.94 -20.33
C SER A 11 -28.48 47.31 -20.76
N SER A 12 -28.13 47.56 -22.02
CA SER A 12 -28.59 46.94 -23.27
C SER A 12 -27.54 46.95 -24.39
N GLN A 13 -27.54 45.88 -25.20
CA GLN A 13 -27.40 45.92 -26.69
C GLN A 13 -26.03 46.33 -27.30
N LEU A 14 -25.65 45.93 -28.53
CA LEU A 14 -26.33 45.16 -29.59
C LEU A 14 -25.32 44.35 -30.46
N ASN A 15 -25.87 43.55 -31.39
CA ASN A 15 -25.32 42.79 -32.53
C ASN A 15 -24.07 43.39 -33.27
N THR A 16 -23.26 42.64 -34.05
CA THR A 16 -23.66 41.74 -35.16
C THR A 16 -22.71 40.57 -35.48
N ARG A 17 -23.22 39.60 -36.26
CA ARG A 17 -22.48 38.52 -36.95
C ARG A 17 -22.28 38.85 -38.44
N SER A 18 -21.18 38.39 -39.05
CA SER A 18 -21.06 37.86 -40.43
C SER A 18 -19.63 37.30 -40.64
N SER A 19 -19.30 36.22 -41.38
CA SER A 19 -19.80 35.64 -42.65
C SER A 19 -19.27 36.43 -43.88
N MET A 20 -18.63 35.86 -44.92
CA MET A 20 -18.24 34.46 -45.25
C MET A 20 -17.17 34.42 -46.39
N LEU A 21 -16.63 33.23 -46.71
CA LEU A 21 -15.96 32.83 -47.99
C LEU A 21 -14.57 33.48 -48.32
N ARG A 22 -13.81 33.05 -49.37
CA ARG A 22 -13.34 31.71 -49.85
C ARG A 22 -12.35 31.88 -51.03
N HIS A 23 -11.38 30.94 -51.21
CA HIS A 23 -10.49 30.80 -52.40
C HIS A 23 -9.42 31.92 -52.56
N PRO A 24 -8.31 31.73 -53.33
CA PRO A 24 -8.18 31.25 -54.73
C PRO A 24 -7.63 29.82 -54.92
N SER A 25 -7.57 29.33 -56.18
CA SER A 25 -6.81 28.15 -56.64
C SER A 25 -6.67 28.09 -58.17
N THR A 26 -5.46 28.26 -58.70
CA THR A 26 -5.04 28.05 -60.11
C THR A 26 -3.51 27.84 -60.11
N ARG A 27 -2.83 26.77 -60.57
CA ARG A 27 -3.10 25.56 -61.41
C ARG A 27 -2.56 25.65 -62.87
N VAL A 28 -1.36 25.10 -63.08
CA VAL A 28 -0.80 24.58 -64.35
C VAL A 28 0.15 23.41 -63.95
N SER A 29 -0.19 22.11 -64.01
CA SER A 29 -0.16 21.13 -65.13
C SER A 29 1.17 21.12 -65.92
N VAL A 30 1.93 20.03 -66.10
CA VAL A 30 1.64 18.59 -66.43
C VAL A 30 2.58 17.69 -65.56
N GLY A 31 2.51 16.36 -65.37
CA GLY A 31 1.79 15.21 -65.96
C GLY A 31 2.79 14.23 -66.65
N ALA A 32 2.50 12.95 -66.95
CA ALA A 32 1.37 12.07 -66.62
C ALA A 32 1.76 10.58 -66.86
N ASN A 33 1.14 9.60 -66.16
CA ASN A 33 0.87 8.26 -66.71
C ASN A 33 -0.11 7.39 -65.86
N LYS A 34 -1.08 6.78 -66.56
CA LYS A 34 -1.66 5.42 -66.42
C LYS A 34 -1.59 4.70 -65.04
N SER A 35 -2.69 4.46 -64.30
CA SER A 35 -3.81 3.48 -64.51
C SER A 35 -3.56 2.13 -63.82
N VAL A 36 -4.49 1.37 -63.23
CA VAL A 36 -5.89 1.51 -62.73
C VAL A 36 -6.22 0.21 -61.92
N MET A 37 -7.41 0.08 -61.32
CA MET A 37 -7.91 -1.09 -60.54
C MET A 37 -7.28 -1.27 -59.13
N GLU A 38 -8.03 -1.62 -58.07
CA GLU A 38 -9.49 -1.61 -57.90
C GLU A 38 -9.89 -1.37 -56.42
N ARG A 39 -11.14 -0.94 -56.19
CA ARG A 39 -11.78 -0.80 -54.87
C ARG A 39 -12.95 -1.79 -54.75
N GLN A 40 -13.08 -2.43 -53.60
CA GLN A 40 -14.35 -2.60 -52.89
C GLN A 40 -14.06 -2.92 -51.40
N SER A 41 -14.61 -2.29 -50.35
CA SER A 41 -15.73 -1.34 -50.13
C SER A 41 -17.11 -1.94 -49.83
N ILE A 42 -17.35 -2.17 -48.53
CA ILE A 42 -18.59 -1.97 -47.73
C ILE A 42 -18.05 -1.73 -46.29
N GLY A 43 -18.52 -0.82 -45.42
CA GLY A 43 -19.77 -0.04 -45.37
C GLY A 43 -20.60 -0.50 -44.15
N THR A 44 -21.11 0.33 -43.23
CA THR A 44 -21.08 1.80 -43.09
C THR A 44 -21.55 2.20 -41.67
N ILE A 45 -21.05 3.32 -41.11
CA ILE A 45 -21.76 4.26 -40.19
C ILE A 45 -22.10 3.76 -38.75
N SER A 46 -22.12 4.58 -37.67
CA SER A 46 -21.35 5.79 -37.28
C SER A 46 -21.70 6.24 -35.83
N ARG A 47 -20.71 6.72 -35.05
CA ARG A 47 -20.85 7.56 -33.81
C ARG A 47 -21.51 6.87 -32.57
N ARG A 48 -21.34 7.33 -31.31
CA ARG A 48 -20.78 8.61 -30.78
C ARG A 48 -20.13 8.46 -29.37
N VAL A 49 -18.93 9.02 -29.21
CA VAL A 49 -18.32 9.72 -28.03
C VAL A 49 -18.79 9.43 -26.58
N SER A 50 -17.89 8.80 -25.81
CA SER A 50 -17.31 9.12 -24.47
C SER A 50 -18.05 9.97 -23.40
N THR A 51 -17.95 9.56 -22.11
CA THR A 51 -17.27 10.28 -20.98
C THR A 51 -17.31 9.54 -19.62
N THR A 52 -16.20 9.57 -18.83
CA THR A 52 -16.10 9.46 -17.33
C THR A 52 -16.63 8.20 -16.59
N SER A 53 -16.27 7.86 -15.33
CA SER A 53 -15.04 8.02 -14.50
C SER A 53 -15.08 7.10 -13.24
N HIS A 54 -13.91 6.84 -12.63
CA HIS A 54 -13.55 6.25 -11.31
C HIS A 54 -14.49 5.40 -10.40
N ASN A 55 -13.88 4.31 -9.89
CA ASN A 55 -13.89 3.71 -8.53
C ASN A 55 -15.17 3.15 -7.82
N VAL A 56 -15.17 1.82 -7.67
CA VAL A 56 -15.25 1.03 -6.41
C VAL A 56 -16.21 1.45 -5.29
N ARG A 57 -17.16 0.55 -4.94
CA ARG A 57 -17.56 0.32 -3.52
C ARG A 57 -18.14 -1.08 -3.25
N ARG A 58 -17.97 -1.55 -2.00
CA ARG A 58 -18.64 -2.74 -1.41
C ARG A 58 -20.11 -2.44 -1.06
N PRO A 59 -20.98 -3.46 -0.91
CA PRO A 59 -22.34 -3.30 -0.40
C PRO A 59 -22.37 -3.04 1.14
N PRO A 60 -23.36 -2.30 1.66
CA PRO A 60 -23.53 -2.04 3.10
C PRO A 60 -24.58 -2.96 3.77
N THR A 61 -24.55 -2.98 5.10
CA THR A 61 -25.53 -3.62 5.99
C THR A 61 -26.79 -2.77 6.20
N GLY A 62 -27.93 -3.40 6.47
CA GLY A 62 -29.21 -2.73 6.76
C GLY A 62 -29.48 -2.55 8.27
N PRO A 63 -30.13 -1.45 8.70
CA PRO A 63 -30.48 -1.21 10.11
C PRO A 63 -31.87 -1.73 10.49
N ARG A 64 -32.08 -1.92 11.80
CA ARG A 64 -33.40 -2.20 12.41
C ARG A 64 -34.29 -0.95 12.42
N SER A 65 -35.61 -1.15 12.46
CA SER A 65 -36.50 -0.35 13.31
C SER A 65 -37.75 -1.15 13.71
N SER A 66 -38.47 -0.70 14.73
CA SER A 66 -39.64 -1.37 15.33
C SER A 66 -40.85 -0.43 15.41
N VAL A 67 -42.04 -1.02 15.70
CA VAL A 67 -43.26 -0.47 16.32
C VAL A 67 -44.53 -0.98 15.62
N ASN A 68 -45.47 -1.52 16.41
CA ASN A 68 -46.82 -1.91 15.96
C ASN A 68 -47.71 -0.69 15.73
N PRO A 69 -48.72 -0.81 14.85
CA PRO A 69 -50.05 -0.41 15.30
C PRO A 69 -51.18 -1.43 15.05
N ARG A 70 -52.24 -1.19 15.83
CA ARG A 70 -53.52 -1.89 16.04
C ARG A 70 -54.43 -2.15 14.81
N GLN A 71 -55.33 -3.12 15.03
CA GLN A 71 -56.78 -3.14 14.70
C GLN A 71 -57.33 -3.55 13.32
N SER A 72 -57.76 -4.82 13.26
CA SER A 72 -59.15 -5.28 13.01
C SER A 72 -59.96 -4.83 11.77
N VAL A 73 -60.08 -5.75 10.79
CA VAL A 73 -61.29 -6.24 10.07
C VAL A 73 -60.87 -7.54 9.35
N GLY A 74 -61.70 -8.51 8.96
CA GLY A 74 -63.15 -8.75 9.08
C GLY A 74 -63.58 -9.89 8.13
N ASN A 75 -64.72 -10.54 8.36
CA ASN A 75 -65.30 -11.67 7.57
C ASN A 75 -64.49 -13.01 7.57
N SER A 76 -65.09 -14.21 7.40
CA SER A 76 -66.51 -14.56 7.16
C SER A 76 -66.92 -15.90 7.81
N THR A 77 -68.17 -15.94 8.33
CA THR A 77 -69.14 -17.06 8.42
C THR A 77 -68.67 -18.53 8.54
N VAL A 78 -69.18 -19.22 9.57
CA VAL A 78 -70.18 -20.32 9.42
C VAL A 78 -70.93 -20.55 10.76
N THR A 79 -72.14 -21.12 10.70
CA THR A 79 -73.11 -21.28 11.79
C THR A 79 -72.81 -22.43 12.77
N GLY A 80 -73.11 -22.30 14.08
CA GLY A 80 -72.96 -23.46 14.98
C GLY A 80 -73.33 -23.38 16.47
N ARG A 81 -74.59 -23.07 16.82
CA ARG A 81 -75.26 -23.38 18.12
C ARG A 81 -74.74 -22.73 19.43
N ARG A 82 -75.68 -22.57 20.39
CA ARG A 82 -75.46 -22.12 21.78
C ARG A 82 -75.64 -23.29 22.75
N SER A 83 -74.86 -23.32 23.83
CA SER A 83 -75.33 -23.78 25.15
C SER A 83 -74.33 -23.38 26.24
N SER A 84 -74.79 -22.62 27.23
CA SER A 84 -74.00 -22.20 28.40
C SER A 84 -74.31 -23.07 29.62
N THR A 85 -73.29 -23.59 30.29
CA THR A 85 -73.45 -24.15 31.66
C THR A 85 -72.20 -24.00 32.50
N TYR A 86 -72.42 -23.49 33.72
CA TYR A 86 -71.66 -23.69 34.95
C TYR A 86 -70.17 -23.28 35.03
N SER A 87 -69.93 -22.21 35.77
CA SER A 87 -68.63 -21.93 36.41
C SER A 87 -68.56 -22.69 37.73
N SER A 88 -67.50 -23.48 37.94
CA SER A 88 -67.19 -24.13 39.23
C SER A 88 -65.79 -23.75 39.70
N ARG A 89 -65.70 -23.13 40.88
CA ARG A 89 -64.42 -22.74 41.51
C ARG A 89 -63.63 -23.97 41.99
N ALA A 90 -62.35 -24.02 41.63
CA ALA A 90 -61.29 -24.73 42.35
C ALA A 90 -60.02 -23.86 42.24
N SER A 91 -59.77 -22.96 43.20
CA SER A 91 -59.06 -23.20 44.47
C SER A 91 -57.54 -23.06 44.30
N VAL A 92 -56.97 -22.02 44.93
CA VAL A 92 -55.56 -21.66 44.81
C VAL A 92 -54.67 -22.71 45.50
N SER A 93 -53.70 -23.24 44.76
CA SER A 93 -52.52 -23.89 45.32
C SER A 93 -51.32 -23.63 44.41
N GLY A 94 -50.23 -23.12 44.98
CA GLY A 94 -49.11 -22.58 44.22
C GLY A 94 -48.00 -23.60 43.96
N ARG A 95 -47.82 -24.02 42.71
CA ARG A 95 -46.53 -24.44 42.14
C ARG A 95 -46.63 -24.50 40.61
N GLY A 96 -45.83 -23.70 39.91
CA GLY A 96 -45.74 -23.64 38.44
C GLY A 96 -45.01 -24.83 37.82
N GLY A 97 -45.26 -26.05 38.29
CA GLY A 97 -44.72 -27.26 37.70
C GLY A 97 -45.56 -27.68 36.51
N SER A 98 -45.02 -27.56 35.30
CA SER A 98 -45.53 -28.35 34.18
C SER A 98 -45.46 -29.82 34.57
N ARG A 99 -46.50 -30.61 34.25
CA ARG A 99 -46.41 -32.07 34.41
C ARG A 99 -45.34 -32.53 33.44
N ILE A 100 -44.23 -33.08 33.96
CA ILE A 100 -43.17 -33.68 33.15
C ILE A 100 -43.79 -34.90 32.47
N LEU A 101 -44.22 -34.70 31.23
CA LEU A 101 -44.64 -35.72 30.31
C LEU A 101 -43.37 -36.37 29.76
N ASP A 102 -43.32 -37.70 29.75
CA ASP A 102 -42.21 -38.43 29.15
C ASP A 102 -42.13 -38.09 27.65
N PRO A 103 -41.01 -37.52 27.16
CA PRO A 103 -40.88 -37.13 25.76
C PRO A 103 -40.65 -38.32 24.82
N ARG A 104 -40.38 -39.51 25.36
CA ARG A 104 -40.09 -40.72 24.57
C ARG A 104 -41.39 -41.31 23.99
N PRO A 105 -41.35 -41.94 22.80
CA PRO A 105 -42.56 -42.42 22.13
C PRO A 105 -43.08 -43.73 22.74
N VAL A 106 -43.68 -43.65 23.94
CA VAL A 106 -44.26 -44.78 24.70
C VAL A 106 -45.33 -45.56 23.91
N SER A 107 -45.95 -44.91 22.91
CA SER A 107 -46.95 -45.52 22.04
C SER A 107 -46.37 -46.24 20.80
N ASP A 108 -45.10 -46.02 20.47
CA ASP A 108 -44.48 -46.62 19.29
C ASP A 108 -44.00 -48.04 19.59
N LYS A 109 -44.60 -49.01 18.91
CA LYS A 109 -44.25 -50.42 19.10
C LYS A 109 -42.85 -50.73 18.58
N SER A 110 -42.32 -50.00 17.60
CA SER A 110 -40.98 -50.20 17.06
C SER A 110 -39.90 -49.80 18.06
N TYR A 111 -39.97 -48.58 18.62
CA TYR A 111 -39.10 -48.12 19.70
C TYR A 111 -39.13 -49.04 20.93
N LEU A 112 -40.32 -49.53 21.33
CA LEU A 112 -40.43 -50.51 22.41
C LEU A 112 -39.84 -51.90 22.06
N ASN A 113 -39.72 -52.30 20.78
CA ASN A 113 -38.92 -53.47 20.41
C ASN A 113 -37.44 -53.19 20.67
N SER A 114 -36.92 -52.04 20.24
CA SER A 114 -35.52 -51.65 20.46
C SER A 114 -35.16 -51.62 21.95
N CYS A 115 -35.97 -51.01 22.82
CA CYS A 115 -35.73 -51.03 24.26
C CYS A 115 -35.75 -52.45 24.87
N VAL A 116 -36.54 -53.39 24.33
CA VAL A 116 -36.48 -54.81 24.74
C VAL A 116 -35.23 -55.48 24.21
N GLN A 117 -34.79 -55.18 22.99
CA GLN A 117 -33.57 -55.72 22.40
C GLN A 117 -32.34 -55.27 23.21
N THR A 118 -32.18 -53.97 23.46
CA THR A 118 -31.08 -53.42 24.28
C THR A 118 -31.06 -53.99 25.71
N LEU A 119 -32.24 -54.26 26.30
CA LEU A 119 -32.35 -54.96 27.58
C LEU A 119 -31.86 -56.42 27.52
N VAL A 120 -32.21 -57.15 26.46
CA VAL A 120 -31.76 -58.54 26.26
C VAL A 120 -30.26 -58.61 25.96
N GLU A 121 -29.74 -57.69 25.15
CA GLU A 121 -28.32 -57.58 24.81
C GLU A 121 -27.50 -57.30 26.08
N PHE A 122 -27.78 -56.20 26.79
CA PHE A 122 -27.04 -55.83 28.01
C PHE A 122 -27.06 -56.90 29.12
N LEU A 123 -28.19 -57.61 29.31
CA LEU A 123 -28.26 -58.72 30.26
C LEU A 123 -27.47 -59.95 29.79
N SER A 124 -27.40 -60.19 28.48
CA SER A 124 -26.61 -61.30 27.92
C SER A 124 -25.11 -61.05 28.05
N ASP A 125 -24.66 -59.83 27.69
CA ASP A 125 -23.24 -59.42 27.73
C ASP A 125 -22.67 -59.42 29.15
N ARG A 126 -23.53 -59.19 30.16
CA ARG A 126 -23.18 -59.19 31.59
C ARG A 126 -23.48 -60.51 32.31
N LEU A 127 -23.68 -61.61 31.57
CA LEU A 127 -23.88 -62.98 32.09
C LEU A 127 -25.03 -63.11 33.12
N TYR A 128 -26.19 -62.54 32.81
CA TYR A 128 -27.38 -62.64 33.66
C TYR A 128 -27.91 -64.08 33.75
N ASP A 129 -27.85 -64.65 34.97
CA ASP A 129 -28.10 -66.06 35.30
C ASP A 129 -29.56 -66.56 35.09
N GLN A 130 -30.54 -65.68 34.88
CA GLN A 130 -31.95 -66.06 34.85
C GLN A 130 -32.56 -65.97 33.44
N THR A 131 -33.31 -67.00 33.04
CA THR A 131 -33.85 -67.11 31.67
C THR A 131 -34.92 -66.05 31.37
N LEU A 132 -34.67 -65.22 30.35
CA LEU A 132 -35.60 -64.19 29.90
C LEU A 132 -36.76 -64.78 29.08
N SER A 133 -37.99 -64.33 29.36
CA SER A 133 -39.19 -64.80 28.67
C SER A 133 -39.27 -64.26 27.24
N PRO A 134 -39.40 -65.11 26.20
CA PRO A 134 -39.52 -64.66 24.80
C PRO A 134 -40.82 -63.88 24.51
N GLY A 135 -41.73 -63.78 25.48
CA GLY A 135 -42.95 -62.97 25.40
C GLY A 135 -42.82 -61.52 25.91
N LEU A 136 -41.64 -61.08 26.35
CA LEU A 136 -41.44 -59.87 27.16
C LEU A 136 -42.16 -58.62 26.63
N LEU A 137 -42.07 -58.31 25.33
CA LEU A 137 -42.73 -57.14 24.72
C LEU A 137 -44.28 -57.24 24.62
N LYS A 138 -44.83 -58.46 24.65
CA LYS A 138 -46.27 -58.72 24.43
C LYS A 138 -47.04 -59.00 25.72
N ARG A 139 -46.37 -59.48 26.78
CA ARG A 139 -47.00 -59.83 28.07
C ARG A 139 -46.31 -59.24 29.30
N GLY A 140 -45.20 -58.53 29.15
CA GLY A 140 -44.36 -58.10 30.27
C GLY A 140 -43.65 -59.26 30.99
N PRO A 141 -42.78 -58.95 31.96
CA PRO A 141 -42.17 -59.93 32.85
C PRO A 141 -43.13 -60.36 33.96
N SER A 142 -42.87 -61.50 34.61
CA SER A 142 -43.45 -61.78 35.92
C SER A 142 -42.94 -60.78 36.96
N LYS A 143 -43.64 -60.66 38.09
CA LYS A 143 -43.17 -59.85 39.22
C LYS A 143 -41.80 -60.32 39.72
N LYS A 144 -41.55 -61.64 39.75
CA LYS A 144 -40.25 -62.22 40.11
C LYS A 144 -39.16 -61.80 39.11
N ASP A 145 -39.39 -62.03 37.82
CA ASP A 145 -38.40 -61.75 36.77
C ASP A 145 -38.06 -60.25 36.72
N PHE A 146 -39.05 -59.37 36.90
CA PHE A 146 -38.82 -57.93 37.05
C PHE A 146 -37.92 -57.59 38.24
N CYS A 147 -38.22 -58.15 39.43
CA CYS A 147 -37.38 -57.95 40.61
C CYS A 147 -35.94 -58.43 40.37
N ASN A 148 -35.75 -59.60 39.76
CA ASN A 148 -34.43 -60.15 39.47
C ASN A 148 -33.65 -59.27 38.46
N MET A 149 -34.31 -58.80 37.39
CA MET A 149 -33.68 -57.91 36.39
C MET A 149 -33.30 -56.56 37.00
N ILE A 150 -34.21 -55.89 37.73
CA ILE A 150 -33.92 -54.56 38.28
C ILE A 150 -32.95 -54.61 39.47
N LEU A 151 -32.93 -55.71 40.25
CA LEU A 151 -31.90 -55.95 41.26
C LEU A 151 -30.52 -56.11 40.63
N PHE A 152 -30.42 -56.90 39.54
CA PHE A 152 -29.16 -57.06 38.81
C PHE A 152 -28.66 -55.73 38.26
N LEU A 153 -29.52 -54.94 37.61
CA LEU A 153 -29.15 -53.62 37.09
C LEU A 153 -28.77 -52.62 38.20
N PHE A 154 -29.43 -52.64 39.36
CA PHE A 154 -29.01 -51.81 40.50
C PHE A 154 -27.68 -52.28 41.11
N LYS A 155 -27.39 -53.60 41.12
CA LYS A 155 -26.07 -54.11 41.57
C LYS A 155 -24.91 -53.77 40.62
N GLN A 156 -25.18 -53.34 39.38
CA GLN A 156 -24.16 -52.73 38.52
C GLN A 156 -23.83 -51.26 38.91
N VAL A 157 -24.73 -50.57 39.63
CA VAL A 157 -24.51 -49.20 40.13
C VAL A 157 -23.94 -49.20 41.56
N ASP A 158 -24.43 -50.12 42.39
CA ASP A 158 -24.01 -50.32 43.78
C ASP A 158 -23.94 -51.82 44.08
N PRO A 159 -22.75 -52.43 44.10
CA PRO A 159 -22.59 -53.86 44.39
C PRO A 159 -23.17 -54.32 45.74
N THR A 160 -23.38 -53.39 46.69
CA THR A 160 -23.94 -53.66 48.02
C THR A 160 -25.47 -53.56 48.08
N PHE A 161 -26.13 -53.11 47.01
CA PHE A 161 -27.57 -52.86 46.99
C PHE A 161 -28.41 -54.13 47.08
N GLU A 162 -29.25 -54.25 48.11
CA GLU A 162 -30.23 -55.34 48.26
C GLU A 162 -31.63 -54.78 48.56
N PHE A 163 -32.69 -55.52 48.20
CA PHE A 163 -34.07 -55.09 48.53
C PHE A 163 -34.39 -55.32 50.01
N GLY A 164 -35.11 -54.35 50.58
CA GLY A 164 -35.73 -54.49 51.88
C GLY A 164 -37.08 -55.20 51.81
N VAL A 165 -37.86 -55.05 52.88
CA VAL A 165 -39.16 -55.73 53.07
C VAL A 165 -40.22 -55.32 52.02
N LYS A 166 -39.99 -54.23 51.26
CA LYS A 166 -40.94 -53.70 50.26
C LYS A 166 -40.21 -53.12 49.04
N PHE A 167 -39.83 -53.97 48.10
CA PHE A 167 -39.12 -53.53 46.90
C PHE A 167 -39.85 -52.44 46.09
N GLU A 168 -41.20 -52.32 46.15
CA GLU A 168 -41.93 -51.21 45.50
C GLU A 168 -41.60 -49.83 46.10
N GLU A 169 -41.15 -49.77 47.35
CA GLU A 169 -40.66 -48.54 47.97
C GLU A 169 -39.18 -48.32 47.60
N ASP A 170 -38.36 -49.37 47.68
CA ASP A 170 -36.91 -49.32 47.40
C ASP A 170 -36.59 -48.95 45.94
N VAL A 171 -37.30 -49.53 44.97
CA VAL A 171 -37.14 -49.21 43.53
C VAL A 171 -37.47 -47.73 43.26
N VAL A 172 -38.51 -47.17 43.90
CA VAL A 172 -38.86 -45.74 43.75
C VAL A 172 -37.83 -44.84 44.44
N VAL A 173 -37.25 -45.27 45.57
CA VAL A 173 -36.15 -44.57 46.23
C VAL A 173 -34.91 -44.58 45.32
N GLN A 174 -34.52 -45.72 44.77
CA GLN A 174 -33.28 -45.84 44.00
C GLN A 174 -33.34 -45.08 42.67
N PHE A 175 -34.42 -45.20 41.88
CA PHE A 175 -34.60 -44.36 40.69
C PHE A 175 -34.59 -42.85 41.00
N ARG A 176 -35.11 -42.44 42.17
CA ARG A 176 -35.06 -41.04 42.62
C ARG A 176 -33.65 -40.62 43.05
N ASN A 177 -32.88 -41.50 43.67
CA ASN A 177 -31.47 -41.25 44.02
C ASN A 177 -30.63 -41.04 42.75
N LEU A 178 -30.82 -41.90 41.74
CA LEU A 178 -30.24 -41.80 40.39
C LEU A 178 -30.81 -40.64 39.55
N ARG A 179 -31.68 -39.79 40.12
CA ARG A 179 -32.27 -38.60 39.48
C ARG A 179 -33.12 -38.88 38.22
N TYR A 180 -33.70 -40.07 38.10
CA TYR A 180 -34.61 -40.41 37.00
C TYR A 180 -35.76 -39.38 36.87
N PRO A 181 -35.95 -38.72 35.71
CA PRO A 181 -36.79 -37.53 35.60
C PRO A 181 -38.30 -37.80 35.59
N VAL A 182 -38.74 -39.06 35.38
CA VAL A 182 -40.16 -39.43 35.28
C VAL A 182 -40.61 -40.16 36.57
N PRO A 183 -41.64 -39.70 37.28
CA PRO A 183 -42.01 -40.30 38.57
C PRO A 183 -42.66 -41.68 38.39
N ILE A 184 -41.95 -42.73 38.84
CA ILE A 184 -42.47 -44.11 38.87
C ILE A 184 -43.47 -44.25 40.04
N SER A 185 -44.68 -44.74 39.76
CA SER A 185 -45.68 -44.99 40.80
C SER A 185 -45.54 -46.39 41.43
N LYS A 186 -45.73 -46.47 42.75
CA LYS A 186 -45.81 -47.74 43.49
C LYS A 186 -46.91 -48.67 42.95
N THR A 187 -47.99 -48.11 42.42
CA THR A 187 -49.08 -48.87 41.80
C THR A 187 -48.68 -49.52 40.47
N SER A 188 -47.78 -48.91 39.68
CA SER A 188 -47.19 -49.58 38.51
C SER A 188 -46.25 -50.72 38.91
N LEU A 189 -45.48 -50.55 39.99
CA LEU A 189 -44.56 -51.58 40.51
C LEU A 189 -45.27 -52.75 41.22
N ALA A 190 -46.46 -52.53 41.76
CA ALA A 190 -47.32 -53.63 42.21
C ALA A 190 -47.82 -54.51 41.04
N ALA A 191 -47.84 -53.97 39.82
CA ALA A 191 -48.48 -54.53 38.63
C ALA A 191 -47.57 -54.50 37.38
N VAL A 192 -46.28 -54.87 37.53
CA VAL A 192 -45.24 -54.65 36.49
C VAL A 192 -45.53 -55.26 35.12
N GLY A 193 -46.22 -56.39 35.06
CA GLY A 193 -46.48 -57.15 33.84
C GLY A 193 -47.75 -56.75 33.07
N THR A 194 -48.51 -55.71 33.47
CA THR A 194 -49.71 -55.36 32.69
C THR A 194 -49.35 -54.66 31.38
N PRO A 195 -50.11 -54.83 30.28
CA PRO A 195 -49.84 -54.20 28.99
C PRO A 195 -49.77 -52.66 29.01
N HIS A 196 -50.31 -52.01 30.05
CA HIS A 196 -50.33 -50.55 30.20
C HIS A 196 -49.27 -50.01 31.17
N THR A 197 -48.71 -50.83 32.04
CA THR A 197 -47.64 -50.45 32.99
C THR A 197 -46.25 -50.84 32.47
N TRP A 198 -46.14 -52.00 31.81
CA TRP A 198 -44.86 -52.52 31.32
C TRP A 198 -44.12 -51.56 30.38
N PRO A 199 -44.74 -50.88 29.39
CA PRO A 199 -44.02 -49.94 28.53
C PRO A 199 -43.31 -48.83 29.32
N THR A 200 -43.98 -48.23 30.30
CA THR A 200 -43.40 -47.16 31.13
C THR A 200 -42.26 -47.66 32.02
N LEU A 201 -42.34 -48.90 32.51
CA LEU A 201 -41.29 -49.51 33.34
C LEU A 201 -40.09 -49.99 32.51
N LEU A 202 -40.33 -50.53 31.32
CA LEU A 202 -39.30 -50.83 30.33
C LEU A 202 -38.52 -49.56 29.97
N LEU A 203 -39.17 -48.41 29.84
CA LEU A 203 -38.49 -47.14 29.57
C LEU A 203 -37.65 -46.63 30.76
N SER A 204 -38.02 -46.92 32.01
CA SER A 204 -37.11 -46.68 33.15
C SER A 204 -35.91 -47.64 33.15
N ILE A 205 -36.08 -48.86 32.66
CA ILE A 205 -35.00 -49.85 32.52
C ILE A 205 -34.05 -49.50 31.37
N SER A 206 -34.57 -49.11 30.19
CA SER A 206 -33.79 -48.64 29.04
C SER A 206 -32.89 -47.47 29.46
N TRP A 207 -33.46 -46.47 30.14
CA TRP A 207 -32.69 -45.34 30.65
C TRP A 207 -31.61 -45.72 31.67
N LEU A 208 -31.85 -46.74 32.52
CA LEU A 208 -30.84 -47.22 33.47
C LEU A 208 -29.69 -47.93 32.75
N ILE A 209 -29.96 -48.65 31.66
CA ILE A 209 -28.94 -49.26 30.79
C ILE A 209 -28.19 -48.18 30.01
N GLU A 210 -28.88 -47.21 29.43
CA GLU A 210 -28.29 -46.04 28.77
C GLU A 210 -27.33 -45.28 29.71
N LEU A 211 -27.69 -45.15 31.00
CA LEU A 211 -26.84 -44.56 32.04
C LEU A 211 -25.60 -45.43 32.36
N LEU A 212 -25.77 -46.75 32.51
CA LEU A 212 -24.67 -47.68 32.79
C LEU A 212 -23.66 -47.75 31.63
N SER A 213 -24.14 -47.82 30.39
CA SER A 213 -23.27 -47.81 29.20
C SER A 213 -22.59 -46.46 28.98
N TYR A 214 -23.21 -45.35 29.40
CA TYR A 214 -22.57 -44.03 29.37
C TYR A 214 -21.46 -43.90 30.42
N ASP A 215 -21.67 -44.43 31.63
CA ASP A 215 -20.66 -44.45 32.69
C ASP A 215 -19.43 -45.29 32.29
N GLU A 216 -19.66 -46.49 31.74
CA GLU A 216 -18.59 -47.33 31.18
C GLU A 216 -17.81 -46.63 30.05
N ALA A 217 -18.51 -45.93 29.15
CA ALA A 217 -17.88 -45.18 28.06
C ALA A 217 -17.07 -43.97 28.56
N ILE A 218 -17.44 -43.36 29.70
CA ILE A 218 -16.60 -42.36 30.38
C ILE A 218 -15.34 -43.05 30.94
N GLN A 219 -15.50 -44.11 31.74
CA GLN A 219 -14.37 -44.77 32.40
C GLN A 219 -13.30 -45.25 31.40
N GLN A 220 -13.71 -45.80 30.25
CA GLN A 220 -12.79 -46.20 29.17
C GLN A 220 -12.06 -44.97 28.57
N ASN A 221 -12.79 -43.91 28.25
CA ASN A 221 -12.24 -42.69 27.64
C ASN A 221 -11.32 -41.91 28.61
N GLU A 222 -11.60 -41.93 29.91
CA GLU A 222 -10.69 -41.41 30.95
C GLU A 222 -9.40 -42.24 31.01
N MET A 223 -9.48 -43.58 30.95
CA MET A 223 -8.29 -44.43 30.89
C MET A 223 -7.43 -44.19 29.64
N GLU A 224 -8.05 -43.92 28.48
CA GLU A 224 -7.35 -43.59 27.23
C GLU A 224 -6.70 -42.19 27.29
N GLN A 225 -7.46 -41.14 27.61
CA GLN A 225 -6.94 -39.77 27.72
C GLN A 225 -5.87 -39.60 28.81
N ASN A 226 -5.86 -40.48 29.81
CA ASN A 226 -4.82 -40.50 30.83
C ASN A 226 -3.42 -40.78 30.25
N GLY A 227 -3.30 -41.51 29.13
CA GLY A 227 -2.02 -41.83 28.50
C GLY A 227 -1.33 -40.65 27.80
N GLU A 228 -2.09 -39.73 27.21
CA GLU A 228 -1.54 -38.64 26.39
C GLU A 228 -1.27 -37.35 27.18
N ASN A 229 -2.05 -37.08 28.24
CA ASN A 229 -1.98 -35.82 28.99
C ASN A 229 -1.05 -35.85 30.22
N GLU A 230 -0.32 -36.95 30.46
CA GLU A 230 0.51 -37.12 31.67
C GLU A 230 1.84 -36.34 31.65
N GLU A 231 2.25 -35.81 30.50
CA GLU A 231 3.47 -35.00 30.42
C GLU A 231 3.24 -33.51 30.76
N GLU A 232 2.02 -32.98 30.64
CA GLU A 232 1.76 -31.54 30.82
C GLU A 232 1.37 -31.15 32.26
N ASN A 233 0.72 -32.06 33.03
CA ASN A 233 0.27 -31.78 34.39
C ASN A 233 1.00 -32.63 35.47
N GLY A 234 2.08 -32.07 36.02
CA GLY A 234 2.88 -32.70 37.08
C GLY A 234 2.11 -33.03 38.37
N ASP A 235 1.04 -32.28 38.69
CA ASP A 235 0.24 -32.53 39.89
C ASP A 235 -0.41 -33.92 39.86
N LYS A 236 -0.79 -34.41 38.67
CA LYS A 236 -1.40 -35.74 38.50
C LYS A 236 -0.43 -36.86 38.87
N GLN A 237 0.83 -36.76 38.44
CA GLN A 237 1.88 -37.72 38.81
C GLN A 237 2.20 -37.64 40.30
N PHE A 238 2.21 -36.42 40.88
CA PHE A 238 2.36 -36.23 42.32
C PHE A 238 1.19 -36.87 43.12
N PHE A 239 -0.05 -36.74 42.65
CA PHE A 239 -1.20 -37.39 43.29
C PHE A 239 -1.16 -38.92 43.17
N LYS A 240 -0.70 -39.50 42.04
CA LYS A 240 -0.44 -40.95 41.92
C LYS A 240 0.60 -41.42 42.94
N TYR A 241 1.70 -40.69 43.09
CA TYR A 241 2.72 -40.97 44.10
C TYR A 241 2.16 -40.86 45.52
N LEU A 242 1.37 -39.82 45.81
CA LEU A 242 0.79 -39.58 47.13
C LEU A 242 -0.20 -40.67 47.51
N ASP A 243 -1.04 -41.12 46.58
CA ASP A 243 -1.98 -42.24 46.77
C ASP A 243 -1.26 -43.56 47.10
N ALA A 244 -0.30 -43.95 46.26
CA ALA A 244 0.51 -45.15 46.50
C ALA A 244 1.31 -45.06 47.82
N SER A 245 1.90 -43.90 48.12
CA SER A 245 2.61 -43.64 49.38
C SER A 245 1.68 -43.70 50.59
N TYR A 246 0.46 -43.20 50.47
CA TYR A 246 -0.52 -43.19 51.55
C TYR A 246 -1.06 -44.60 51.82
N HIS A 247 -1.27 -45.41 50.79
CA HIS A 247 -1.56 -46.84 50.94
C HIS A 247 -0.45 -47.61 51.67
N VAL A 248 0.82 -47.36 51.33
CA VAL A 248 1.99 -47.96 52.00
C VAL A 248 2.11 -47.48 53.46
N PHE A 249 1.87 -46.20 53.72
CA PHE A 249 1.83 -45.63 55.07
C PHE A 249 0.71 -46.24 55.93
N LEU A 250 -0.50 -46.41 55.38
CA LEU A 250 -1.62 -47.05 56.08
C LEU A 250 -1.38 -48.55 56.34
N ALA A 251 -0.50 -49.20 55.57
CA ALA A 251 -0.05 -50.57 55.82
C ALA A 251 1.09 -50.65 56.85
N GLY A 252 1.72 -49.53 57.22
CA GLY A 252 2.86 -49.48 58.15
C GLY A 252 4.17 -49.99 57.54
N GLU A 253 4.32 -49.96 56.21
CA GLU A 253 5.46 -50.54 55.50
C GLU A 253 6.54 -49.49 55.16
N ASP A 254 7.11 -48.85 56.19
CA ASP A 254 8.04 -47.70 56.07
C ASP A 254 9.21 -47.90 55.09
N ASP A 255 9.77 -49.12 55.03
CA ASP A 255 10.85 -49.47 54.08
C ASP A 255 10.42 -49.27 52.61
N LYS A 256 9.17 -49.62 52.27
CA LYS A 256 8.63 -49.44 50.92
C LYS A 256 8.33 -47.97 50.64
N PHE A 257 7.92 -47.20 51.65
CA PHE A 257 7.71 -45.76 51.52
C PHE A 257 9.03 -45.04 51.17
N SER A 258 10.12 -45.36 51.89
CA SER A 258 11.46 -44.80 51.61
C SER A 258 11.98 -45.16 50.21
N ALA A 259 11.73 -46.40 49.75
CA ALA A 259 12.04 -46.81 48.38
C ALA A 259 11.23 -46.03 47.33
N LEU A 260 9.93 -45.83 47.55
CA LEU A 260 9.04 -45.10 46.64
C LEU A 260 9.37 -43.59 46.59
N GLU A 261 9.68 -42.98 47.73
CA GLU A 261 10.14 -41.58 47.82
C GLU A 261 11.45 -41.39 47.02
N THR A 262 12.38 -42.32 47.15
CA THR A 262 13.65 -42.31 46.40
C THR A 262 13.40 -42.46 44.90
N GLN A 263 12.48 -43.34 44.49
CA GLN A 263 12.15 -43.56 43.07
C GLN A 263 11.55 -42.31 42.40
N GLU A 264 10.60 -41.62 43.02
CA GLU A 264 10.06 -40.37 42.43
C GLU A 264 11.07 -39.23 42.49
N ARG A 265 11.91 -39.16 43.54
CA ARG A 265 13.01 -38.18 43.62
C ARG A 265 13.97 -38.33 42.44
N GLU A 266 14.34 -39.56 42.07
CA GLU A 266 15.19 -39.84 40.90
C GLU A 266 14.50 -39.46 39.58
N LYS A 267 13.21 -39.77 39.39
CA LYS A 267 12.43 -39.34 38.21
C LYS A 267 12.37 -37.81 38.07
N LEU A 268 12.14 -37.10 39.18
CA LEU A 268 12.09 -35.63 39.20
C LEU A 268 13.46 -35.01 38.87
N ILE A 269 14.56 -35.59 39.37
CA ILE A 269 15.92 -35.17 39.01
C ILE A 269 16.17 -35.39 37.52
N ALA A 270 15.89 -36.59 36.99
CA ALA A 270 16.10 -36.89 35.57
C ALA A 270 15.31 -35.95 34.64
N ARG A 271 14.04 -35.68 34.94
CA ARG A 271 13.22 -34.71 34.19
C ARG A 271 13.74 -33.27 34.32
N ASN A 272 14.34 -32.91 35.46
CA ASN A 272 14.94 -31.59 35.66
C ASN A 272 16.24 -31.41 34.87
N GLU A 273 17.06 -32.45 34.70
CA GLU A 273 18.24 -32.40 33.83
C GLU A 273 17.86 -32.29 32.34
N ILE A 274 16.87 -33.04 31.86
CA ILE A 274 16.36 -32.90 30.48
C ILE A 274 15.90 -31.45 30.22
N ALA A 275 15.10 -30.88 31.11
CA ALA A 275 14.64 -29.49 30.98
C ALA A 275 15.79 -28.45 31.04
N LYS A 276 16.89 -28.75 31.73
CA LYS A 276 18.11 -27.92 31.71
C LYS A 276 18.84 -28.05 30.37
N GLU A 277 18.97 -29.25 29.81
CA GLU A 277 19.60 -29.49 28.51
C GLU A 277 18.85 -28.77 27.38
N GLU A 278 17.51 -28.88 27.34
CA GLU A 278 16.64 -28.15 26.42
C GLU A 278 16.79 -26.62 26.57
N THR A 279 16.80 -26.13 27.82
CA THR A 279 16.99 -24.69 28.11
C THR A 279 18.36 -24.21 27.61
N ASN A 280 19.42 -24.99 27.83
CA ASN A 280 20.77 -24.68 27.37
C ASN A 280 20.87 -24.66 25.83
N GLU A 281 20.18 -25.58 25.13
CA GLU A 281 20.16 -25.54 23.66
C GLU A 281 19.41 -24.29 23.15
N LEU A 282 18.25 -23.96 23.73
CA LEU A 282 17.49 -22.76 23.38
C LEU A 282 18.26 -21.46 23.66
N GLU A 283 19.07 -21.41 24.73
CA GLU A 283 20.02 -20.31 25.01
C GLU A 283 21.09 -20.18 23.90
N LEU A 284 21.68 -21.31 23.46
CA LEU A 284 22.67 -21.33 22.38
C LEU A 284 22.06 -20.90 21.03
N GLN A 285 20.87 -21.41 20.69
CA GLN A 285 20.12 -21.01 19.50
C GLN A 285 19.76 -19.52 19.52
N ARG A 286 19.27 -19.00 20.67
CA ARG A 286 19.01 -17.56 20.90
C ARG A 286 20.23 -16.71 20.60
N ASP A 287 21.40 -17.10 21.10
CA ASP A 287 22.61 -16.30 20.96
C ASP A 287 23.25 -16.43 19.57
N GLU A 288 23.04 -17.53 18.85
CA GLU A 288 23.37 -17.59 17.42
C GLU A 288 22.43 -16.70 16.59
N LEU A 289 21.13 -16.72 16.85
CA LEU A 289 20.16 -15.83 16.20
C LEU A 289 20.48 -14.35 16.46
N ARG A 290 20.88 -13.98 17.68
CA ARG A 290 21.38 -12.62 18.01
C ARG A 290 22.62 -12.26 17.19
N LYS A 291 23.60 -13.16 17.07
CA LYS A 291 24.80 -12.96 16.22
C LYS A 291 24.45 -12.81 14.73
N ARG A 292 23.49 -13.59 14.21
CA ARG A 292 22.97 -13.48 12.83
C ARG A 292 22.27 -12.13 12.60
N ILE A 293 21.42 -11.69 13.53
CA ILE A 293 20.73 -10.38 13.48
C ILE A 293 21.74 -9.23 13.46
N GLU A 294 22.78 -9.27 14.29
CA GLU A 294 23.77 -8.18 14.34
C GLU A 294 24.60 -8.09 13.05
N LYS A 295 25.02 -9.23 12.49
CA LYS A 295 25.63 -9.28 11.14
C LYS A 295 24.69 -8.69 10.08
N ALA A 296 23.38 -8.96 10.15
CA ALA A 296 22.41 -8.40 9.22
C ALA A 296 22.25 -6.87 9.36
N LYS A 297 22.32 -6.30 10.57
CA LYS A 297 22.35 -4.84 10.78
C LYS A 297 23.61 -4.20 10.18
N GLN A 298 24.78 -4.81 10.40
CA GLN A 298 26.05 -4.34 9.86
C GLN A 298 26.06 -4.38 8.32
N ASN A 299 25.53 -5.46 7.72
CA ASN A 299 25.34 -5.54 6.28
C ASN A 299 24.35 -4.47 5.76
N LYS A 300 23.29 -4.15 6.51
CA LYS A 300 22.33 -3.09 6.15
C LYS A 300 22.95 -1.69 6.18
N SER A 301 23.82 -1.39 7.14
CA SER A 301 24.53 -0.09 7.17
C SER A 301 25.58 0.01 6.06
N ALA A 302 26.32 -1.05 5.77
CA ALA A 302 27.23 -1.13 4.62
C ALA A 302 26.50 -0.98 3.28
N LEU A 303 25.35 -1.63 3.10
CA LEU A 303 24.52 -1.50 1.90
C LEU A 303 23.97 -0.08 1.72
N SER A 304 23.60 0.60 2.81
CA SER A 304 23.23 2.03 2.78
C SER A 304 24.38 2.93 2.31
N GLN A 305 25.60 2.69 2.79
CA GLN A 305 26.79 3.41 2.33
C GLN A 305 27.12 3.14 0.86
N LEU A 306 27.01 1.88 0.40
CA LEU A 306 27.18 1.51 -1.00
C LEU A 306 26.11 2.13 -1.90
N SER A 307 24.86 2.19 -1.44
CA SER A 307 23.76 2.83 -2.19
C SER A 307 23.96 4.34 -2.33
N LYS A 308 24.55 5.02 -1.33
CA LYS A 308 24.94 6.44 -1.45
C LYS A 308 26.04 6.60 -2.50
N LYS A 309 27.17 5.87 -2.36
CA LYS A 309 28.27 5.89 -3.33
C LYS A 309 27.80 5.60 -4.76
N LYS A 310 26.87 4.65 -4.93
CA LYS A 310 26.25 4.37 -6.22
C LYS A 310 25.53 5.61 -6.79
N MET A 311 24.65 6.23 -5.99
CA MET A 311 23.91 7.43 -6.39
C MET A 311 24.84 8.61 -6.71
N ASP A 312 25.92 8.78 -5.95
CA ASP A 312 26.95 9.79 -6.21
C ASP A 312 27.63 9.55 -7.56
N CYS A 313 28.04 8.31 -7.84
CA CYS A 313 28.63 7.91 -9.14
C CYS A 313 27.65 7.98 -10.31
N GLU A 314 26.35 7.68 -10.13
CA GLU A 314 25.32 7.86 -11.15
C GLU A 314 25.12 9.36 -11.47
N GLY A 315 25.15 10.22 -10.44
CA GLY A 315 25.12 11.67 -10.60
C GLY A 315 26.35 12.23 -11.31
N ASP A 316 27.54 11.70 -11.05
CA ASP A 316 28.76 12.08 -11.78
C ASP A 316 28.77 11.56 -13.21
N TYR A 317 28.30 10.33 -13.47
CA TYR A 317 28.11 9.80 -14.81
C TYR A 317 27.19 10.69 -15.66
N GLU A 318 26.10 11.21 -15.09
CA GLU A 318 25.26 12.20 -15.77
C GLU A 318 25.99 13.51 -16.09
N LYS A 319 26.85 14.02 -15.19
CA LYS A 319 27.65 15.23 -15.43
C LYS A 319 28.64 15.00 -16.58
N PHE A 320 29.37 13.88 -16.56
CA PHE A 320 30.29 13.52 -17.63
C PHE A 320 29.58 13.30 -18.96
N LYS A 321 28.40 12.66 -18.98
CA LYS A 321 27.59 12.48 -20.20
C LYS A 321 27.12 13.80 -20.80
N LYS A 322 26.73 14.78 -19.97
CA LYS A 322 26.39 16.14 -20.41
C LYS A 322 27.61 16.84 -21.01
N LEU A 323 28.73 16.84 -20.28
CA LEU A 323 30.02 17.40 -20.71
C LEU A 323 30.50 16.82 -22.06
N VAL A 324 30.45 15.50 -22.24
CA VAL A 324 30.78 14.84 -23.52
C VAL A 324 29.90 15.37 -24.64
N SER A 325 28.57 15.46 -24.44
CA SER A 325 27.67 16.00 -25.47
C SER A 325 27.96 17.48 -25.80
N ASP A 326 28.43 18.27 -24.85
CA ASP A 326 28.77 19.67 -25.06
C ASP A 326 30.14 19.84 -25.75
N LEU A 327 31.09 18.93 -25.48
CA LEU A 327 32.34 18.81 -26.23
C LEU A 327 32.10 18.33 -27.68
N GLU A 328 31.20 17.38 -27.91
CA GLU A 328 30.77 16.95 -29.25
C GLU A 328 30.15 18.12 -30.04
N LYS A 329 29.25 18.89 -29.41
CA LYS A 329 28.67 20.11 -30.00
C LYS A 329 29.75 21.15 -30.32
N LEU A 330 30.78 21.28 -29.47
CA LEU A 330 31.90 22.18 -29.70
C LEU A 330 32.80 21.68 -30.85
N GLN A 331 33.09 20.39 -30.91
CA GLN A 331 33.86 19.76 -32.00
C GLN A 331 33.19 19.98 -33.37
N VAL A 332 31.87 19.83 -33.45
CA VAL A 332 31.09 20.10 -34.68
C VAL A 332 31.11 21.59 -35.05
N LYS A 333 30.99 22.50 -34.07
CA LYS A 333 31.13 23.95 -34.31
C LYS A 333 32.53 24.32 -34.83
N LEU A 334 33.57 23.72 -34.24
CA LEU A 334 34.97 23.95 -34.66
C LEU A 334 35.25 23.37 -36.04
N HIS A 335 34.74 22.18 -36.38
CA HIS A 335 34.84 21.63 -37.73
C HIS A 335 34.21 22.56 -38.77
N LYS A 336 32.97 23.02 -38.54
CA LYS A 336 32.31 24.00 -39.43
C LYS A 336 33.07 25.33 -39.51
N LYS A 337 33.75 25.75 -38.44
CA LYS A 337 34.57 26.97 -38.49
C LYS A 337 35.86 26.75 -39.28
N ILE A 338 36.50 25.59 -39.19
CA ILE A 338 37.65 25.20 -40.02
C ILE A 338 37.25 25.09 -41.49
N GLU A 339 36.13 24.43 -41.79
CA GLU A 339 35.52 24.32 -43.12
C GLU A 339 35.32 25.72 -43.76
N SER A 340 34.61 26.62 -43.07
CA SER A 340 34.43 28.02 -43.51
C SER A 340 35.70 28.89 -43.53
N LEU A 341 36.82 28.43 -42.97
CA LEU A 341 38.11 29.09 -43.11
C LEU A 341 38.90 28.50 -44.29
N GLY A 342 38.72 27.22 -44.60
CA GLY A 342 39.21 26.58 -45.82
C GLY A 342 38.59 27.20 -47.07
N GLU A 343 37.27 27.37 -47.11
CA GLU A 343 36.54 28.05 -48.20
C GLU A 343 37.09 29.47 -48.44
N VAL A 344 37.34 30.24 -47.38
CA VAL A 344 37.89 31.60 -47.45
C VAL A 344 39.37 31.59 -47.86
N GLN A 345 40.16 30.59 -47.43
CA GLN A 345 41.54 30.42 -47.83
C GLN A 345 41.65 30.04 -49.32
N GLU A 346 40.76 29.18 -49.82
CA GLU A 346 40.68 28.79 -51.23
C GLU A 346 40.28 29.98 -52.11
N SER A 347 39.24 30.72 -51.74
CA SER A 347 38.85 31.98 -52.42
C SER A 347 39.99 33.01 -52.45
N CYS A 348 40.70 33.19 -51.33
CA CYS A 348 41.83 34.11 -51.25
C CYS A 348 43.04 33.63 -52.08
N GLN A 349 43.27 32.31 -52.16
CA GLN A 349 44.29 31.72 -53.00
C GLN A 349 43.94 31.89 -54.49
N ASP A 350 42.67 31.77 -54.88
CA ASP A 350 42.23 32.02 -56.26
C ASP A 350 42.28 33.50 -56.64
N GLU A 351 41.93 34.41 -55.73
CA GLU A 351 42.16 35.85 -55.91
C GLU A 351 43.66 36.15 -56.10
N LEU A 352 44.54 35.52 -55.30
CA LEU A 352 45.99 35.64 -55.45
C LEU A 352 46.48 35.07 -56.79
N ASN A 353 45.97 33.90 -57.21
CA ASN A 353 46.29 33.25 -58.48
C ASN A 353 45.87 34.15 -59.66
N ALA A 354 44.67 34.73 -59.60
CA ALA A 354 44.16 35.67 -60.61
C ALA A 354 45.00 36.96 -60.66
N CYS A 355 45.37 37.52 -59.51
CA CYS A 355 46.28 38.66 -59.44
C CYS A 355 47.65 38.34 -60.05
N GLN A 356 48.21 37.16 -59.76
CA GLN A 356 49.49 36.72 -60.36
C GLN A 356 49.38 36.52 -61.88
N GLN A 357 48.25 36.00 -62.39
CA GLN A 357 48.02 35.87 -63.83
C GLN A 357 47.90 37.23 -64.52
N GLU A 358 47.18 38.20 -63.96
CA GLU A 358 47.14 39.56 -64.53
C GLU A 358 48.51 40.26 -64.41
N ILE A 359 49.25 40.05 -63.33
CA ILE A 359 50.64 40.54 -63.20
C ILE A 359 51.54 39.94 -64.28
N GLN A 360 51.47 38.63 -64.56
CA GLN A 360 52.24 37.98 -65.64
C GLN A 360 51.83 38.51 -67.02
N ARG A 361 50.52 38.67 -67.25
CA ARG A 361 49.95 39.26 -68.47
C ARG A 361 50.36 40.72 -68.68
N LEU A 362 50.47 41.50 -67.61
CA LEU A 362 50.98 42.88 -67.64
C LEU A 362 52.49 42.91 -67.91
N HIS A 363 53.28 42.04 -67.29
CA HIS A 363 54.71 41.91 -67.61
C HIS A 363 54.93 41.52 -69.07
N ALA A 364 54.25 40.47 -69.56
CA ALA A 364 54.31 40.08 -70.97
C ALA A 364 53.86 41.22 -71.91
N ARG A 365 52.88 42.03 -71.51
CA ARG A 365 52.47 43.23 -72.27
C ARG A 365 53.52 44.35 -72.23
N ILE A 366 54.34 44.45 -71.19
CA ILE A 366 55.46 45.40 -71.09
C ILE A 366 56.66 44.90 -71.91
N GLU A 367 57.00 43.62 -71.84
CA GLU A 367 58.07 43.00 -72.64
C GLU A 367 57.77 43.05 -74.15
N ASN A 368 56.49 43.01 -74.54
CA ASN A 368 56.05 43.14 -75.94
C ASN A 368 55.67 44.61 -76.32
N GLN A 369 56.13 45.62 -75.58
CA GLN A 369 56.04 47.02 -76.03
C GLN A 369 57.31 47.42 -76.78
N GLU A 370 57.15 47.91 -78.01
CA GLU A 370 58.24 48.31 -78.93
C GLU A 370 58.97 49.60 -78.53
N LEU A 371 58.68 50.15 -77.34
CA LEU A 371 59.25 51.40 -76.81
C LEU A 371 59.54 51.23 -75.32
N SER A 372 60.81 51.39 -74.93
CA SER A 372 61.24 51.43 -73.54
C SER A 372 60.78 52.71 -72.83
N ALA A 373 60.72 52.69 -71.50
CA ALA A 373 60.52 53.89 -70.70
C ALA A 373 61.60 54.97 -71.00
N LEU A 374 62.83 54.54 -71.30
CA LEU A 374 63.91 55.43 -71.74
C LEU A 374 63.64 56.05 -73.12
N ASP A 375 63.01 55.32 -74.04
CA ASP A 375 62.68 55.81 -75.37
C ASP A 375 61.51 56.80 -75.30
N ILE A 376 60.55 56.58 -74.39
CA ILE A 376 59.48 57.54 -74.08
C ILE A 376 60.06 58.82 -73.47
N GLU A 377 61.09 58.72 -72.61
CA GLU A 377 61.77 59.89 -72.07
C GLU A 377 62.56 60.63 -73.17
N GLN A 378 63.29 59.93 -74.04
CA GLN A 378 63.97 60.52 -75.19
C GLN A 378 62.99 61.19 -76.16
N ILE A 379 61.87 60.55 -76.49
CA ILE A 379 60.77 61.15 -77.26
C ILE A 379 60.21 62.38 -76.53
N GLY A 380 60.12 62.36 -75.19
CA GLY A 380 59.74 63.51 -74.38
C GLY A 380 60.71 64.68 -74.50
N GLN A 381 62.01 64.43 -74.41
CA GLN A 381 63.08 65.42 -74.57
C GLN A 381 63.14 65.96 -76.01
N GLU A 382 63.04 65.10 -77.02
CA GLU A 382 63.02 65.48 -78.43
C GLU A 382 61.74 66.27 -78.77
N ARG A 383 60.59 65.92 -78.19
CA ARG A 383 59.35 66.71 -78.33
C ARG A 383 59.43 68.05 -77.61
N ALA A 384 60.11 68.14 -76.46
CA ALA A 384 60.37 69.42 -75.80
C ALA A 384 61.27 70.31 -76.68
N ARG A 385 62.39 69.77 -77.17
CA ARG A 385 63.29 70.42 -78.14
C ARG A 385 62.56 70.90 -79.40
N LEU A 386 61.69 70.08 -79.98
CA LEU A 386 60.86 70.45 -81.13
C LEU A 386 59.81 71.50 -80.77
N THR A 387 59.31 71.52 -79.53
CA THR A 387 58.40 72.57 -79.04
C THR A 387 59.13 73.91 -78.89
N ASP A 388 60.38 73.91 -78.41
CA ASP A 388 61.20 75.13 -78.34
C ASP A 388 61.64 75.63 -79.73
N GLN A 389 61.92 74.72 -80.67
CA GLN A 389 62.12 75.09 -82.08
C GLN A 389 60.83 75.65 -82.70
N LEU A 390 59.66 75.07 -82.37
CA LEU A 390 58.37 75.61 -82.77
C LEU A 390 58.17 77.02 -82.18
N HIS A 391 58.46 77.24 -80.89
CA HIS A 391 58.41 78.58 -80.28
C HIS A 391 59.35 79.56 -80.98
N GLN A 392 60.61 79.21 -81.28
CA GLN A 392 61.50 80.10 -82.07
C GLN A 392 60.96 80.41 -83.47
N VAL A 393 60.27 79.46 -84.12
CA VAL A 393 59.59 79.69 -85.40
C VAL A 393 58.34 80.55 -85.22
N THR A 394 57.58 80.39 -84.14
CA THR A 394 56.43 81.21 -83.77
C THR A 394 56.83 82.64 -83.38
N ASP A 395 57.95 82.84 -82.70
CA ASP A 395 58.49 84.17 -82.38
C ASP A 395 59.00 84.87 -83.65
N ARG A 396 59.70 84.14 -84.54
CA ARG A 396 60.03 84.64 -85.89
C ARG A 396 58.78 84.95 -86.70
N HIS A 397 57.75 84.11 -86.62
CA HIS A 397 56.46 84.37 -87.26
C HIS A 397 55.78 85.60 -86.65
N SER A 398 55.85 85.81 -85.34
CA SER A 398 55.32 86.99 -84.64
C SER A 398 56.06 88.27 -85.05
N ILE A 399 57.39 88.22 -85.22
CA ILE A 399 58.18 89.33 -85.76
C ILE A 399 57.78 89.62 -87.21
N PHE A 400 57.65 88.60 -88.07
CA PHE A 400 57.14 88.77 -89.43
C PHE A 400 55.67 89.22 -89.46
N GLN A 401 54.84 88.79 -88.52
CA GLN A 401 53.43 89.18 -88.41
C GLN A 401 53.30 90.62 -87.92
N SER A 402 54.22 91.11 -87.10
CA SER A 402 54.33 92.52 -86.73
C SER A 402 54.81 93.39 -87.92
N GLN A 403 55.70 92.86 -88.77
CA GLN A 403 56.04 93.51 -90.05
C GLN A 403 54.84 93.53 -91.01
N ILE A 404 54.15 92.40 -91.18
CA ILE A 404 52.91 92.29 -91.96
C ILE A 404 51.85 93.24 -91.41
N GLN A 405 51.66 93.35 -90.09
CA GLN A 405 50.68 94.25 -89.49
C GLN A 405 51.01 95.74 -89.73
N ASN A 406 52.30 96.10 -89.84
CA ASN A 406 52.70 97.45 -90.27
C ASN A 406 52.41 97.70 -91.76
N ASP A 407 52.57 96.68 -92.62
CA ASP A 407 52.20 96.76 -94.04
C ASP A 407 50.68 96.65 -94.28
N GLU A 408 49.95 95.95 -93.42
CA GLU A 408 48.49 95.92 -93.36
C GLU A 408 47.93 97.24 -92.84
N ASN A 409 48.60 97.93 -91.91
CA ASN A 409 48.24 99.31 -91.55
C ASN A 409 48.47 100.26 -92.75
N ARG A 410 49.55 100.08 -93.53
CA ARG A 410 49.73 100.79 -94.81
C ARG A 410 48.68 100.42 -95.87
N ALA A 411 48.13 99.20 -95.81
CA ALA A 411 47.05 98.76 -96.68
C ALA A 411 45.65 99.21 -96.19
N ALA A 412 45.44 99.35 -94.89
CA ALA A 412 44.18 99.81 -94.29
C ALA A 412 43.86 101.25 -94.73
N VAL A 413 44.87 102.12 -94.74
CA VAL A 413 44.77 103.49 -95.30
C VAL A 413 44.37 103.50 -96.80
N LYS A 414 44.55 102.39 -97.53
CA LYS A 414 44.04 102.20 -98.91
C LYS A 414 42.71 101.44 -98.98
N ARG A 415 42.38 100.63 -97.97
CA ARG A 415 41.13 99.85 -97.86
C ARG A 415 39.95 100.73 -97.46
N ASP A 416 40.17 101.66 -96.53
CA ASP A 416 39.16 102.61 -96.05
C ASP A 416 38.74 103.61 -97.16
N PHE A 417 39.43 103.63 -98.30
CA PHE A 417 39.08 104.39 -99.51
C PHE A 417 38.18 103.59 -100.50
N LEU A 418 37.97 102.29 -100.26
CA LEU A 418 37.32 101.34 -101.22
C LEU A 418 36.22 100.47 -100.59
N ASP A 419 35.91 100.66 -99.30
CA ASP A 419 35.00 99.80 -98.52
C ASP A 419 33.47 99.90 -98.81
N PRO A 420 32.91 100.69 -99.76
CA PRO A 420 31.48 100.59 -100.12
C PRO A 420 31.07 99.35 -100.93
N THR A 421 32.00 98.41 -101.23
CA THR A 421 31.88 97.60 -102.47
C THR A 421 32.14 96.08 -102.34
N LEU A 422 32.14 95.50 -101.14
CA LEU A 422 32.40 94.04 -100.94
C LEU A 422 31.35 93.28 -100.10
N ALA A 423 30.08 93.71 -100.14
CA ALA A 423 28.97 93.03 -99.47
C ALA A 423 28.58 91.66 -100.08
N GLU A 424 29.17 91.26 -101.21
CA GLU A 424 28.80 90.05 -101.97
C GLU A 424 30.03 89.23 -102.39
N LEU A 425 30.35 88.15 -101.68
CA LEU A 425 31.20 87.03 -102.15
C LEU A 425 30.94 85.74 -101.29
N PRO A 426 31.02 84.51 -101.84
CA PRO A 426 30.31 83.35 -101.26
C PRO A 426 30.86 82.69 -99.98
N ALA A 427 32.03 83.07 -99.48
CA ALA A 427 32.76 82.31 -98.44
C ALA A 427 32.00 82.12 -97.10
N VAL A 428 31.06 83.01 -96.77
CA VAL A 428 30.24 82.94 -95.55
C VAL A 428 29.35 81.69 -95.49
N HIS A 429 29.00 81.11 -96.66
CA HIS A 429 28.14 79.94 -96.75
C HIS A 429 28.82 78.66 -96.22
N GLU A 430 30.12 78.51 -96.47
CA GLU A 430 30.88 77.28 -96.19
C GLU A 430 31.14 77.12 -94.68
N LEU A 431 31.48 78.21 -93.99
CA LEU A 431 31.63 78.24 -92.53
C LEU A 431 30.33 77.83 -91.82
N THR A 432 29.18 78.26 -92.36
CA THR A 432 27.84 77.91 -91.86
C THR A 432 27.55 76.40 -92.01
N GLN A 433 28.06 75.77 -93.08
CA GLN A 433 27.91 74.32 -93.30
C GLN A 433 28.79 73.49 -92.35
N HIS A 434 30.02 73.94 -92.07
CA HIS A 434 30.97 73.26 -91.18
C HIS A 434 30.45 73.19 -89.73
N LEU A 435 29.88 74.30 -89.23
CA LEU A 435 29.25 74.36 -87.91
C LEU A 435 28.03 73.43 -87.78
N LYS A 436 27.16 73.38 -88.81
CA LYS A 436 25.97 72.50 -88.82
C LYS A 436 26.31 71.01 -88.88
N THR A 437 27.43 70.62 -89.51
CA THR A 437 27.77 69.22 -89.78
C THR A 437 28.64 68.57 -88.71
N LYS A 438 29.74 69.21 -88.29
CA LYS A 438 30.68 68.62 -87.33
C LYS A 438 30.26 68.84 -85.88
N VAL A 439 30.11 70.09 -85.44
CA VAL A 439 29.87 70.45 -84.03
C VAL A 439 28.56 69.82 -83.50
N ARG A 440 27.49 69.86 -84.30
CA ARG A 440 26.19 69.25 -83.94
C ARG A 440 26.26 67.73 -83.75
N LYS A 441 27.11 67.03 -84.51
CA LYS A 441 27.26 65.57 -84.41
C LYS A 441 27.96 65.16 -83.11
N THR A 442 29.01 65.88 -82.72
CA THR A 442 29.71 65.65 -81.44
C THR A 442 28.81 65.93 -80.24
N ALA A 443 28.03 67.01 -80.28
CA ALA A 443 27.08 67.35 -79.21
C ALA A 443 25.96 66.30 -79.03
N LEU A 444 25.49 65.68 -80.12
CA LEU A 444 24.53 64.57 -80.07
C LEU A 444 25.14 63.32 -79.43
N GLY A 445 26.39 62.98 -79.75
CA GLY A 445 27.10 61.85 -79.12
C GLY A 445 27.26 62.02 -77.60
N LEU A 446 27.62 63.23 -77.13
CA LEU A 446 27.69 63.55 -75.70
C LEU A 446 26.32 63.45 -75.01
N LYS A 447 25.24 63.91 -75.65
CA LYS A 447 23.88 63.74 -75.12
C LYS A 447 23.51 62.25 -75.00
N GLN A 448 23.81 61.46 -76.03
CA GLN A 448 23.51 60.03 -76.08
C GLN A 448 24.24 59.27 -74.96
N ASN A 449 25.55 59.47 -74.80
CA ASN A 449 26.31 58.77 -73.76
C ASN A 449 25.92 59.20 -72.33
N ARG A 450 25.37 60.41 -72.14
CA ARG A 450 24.78 60.83 -70.86
C ARG A 450 23.44 60.13 -70.55
N ILE A 451 22.67 59.78 -71.58
CA ILE A 451 21.43 59.00 -71.43
C ILE A 451 21.76 57.54 -71.11
N GLU A 452 22.72 56.95 -71.83
CA GLU A 452 23.16 55.56 -71.62
C GLU A 452 23.65 55.31 -70.19
N ARG A 453 24.47 56.22 -69.64
CA ARG A 453 24.91 56.16 -68.22
C ARG A 453 23.76 56.33 -67.24
N GLY A 454 22.76 57.16 -67.57
CA GLY A 454 21.57 57.36 -66.73
C GLY A 454 20.67 56.12 -66.69
N ASN A 455 20.52 55.42 -67.83
CA ASN A 455 19.77 54.17 -67.90
C ASN A 455 20.47 53.04 -67.16
N ALA A 456 21.79 52.87 -67.33
CA ALA A 456 22.56 51.84 -66.63
C ALA A 456 22.48 51.99 -65.09
N ALA A 457 22.53 53.22 -64.58
CA ALA A 457 22.34 53.50 -63.15
C ALA A 457 20.89 53.22 -62.68
N LEU A 458 19.89 53.38 -63.55
CA LEU A 458 18.50 53.04 -63.23
C LEU A 458 18.29 51.52 -63.16
N ASP A 459 18.90 50.76 -64.07
CA ASP A 459 18.86 49.28 -64.07
C ASP A 459 19.56 48.72 -62.82
N GLU A 460 20.68 49.29 -62.38
CA GLU A 460 21.35 48.94 -61.13
C GLU A 460 20.48 49.23 -59.89
N VAL A 461 19.79 50.38 -59.85
CA VAL A 461 18.83 50.71 -58.79
C VAL A 461 17.66 49.74 -58.76
N LEU A 462 17.13 49.31 -59.91
CA LEU A 462 16.07 48.30 -59.99
C LEU A 462 16.54 46.92 -59.48
N LEU A 463 17.78 46.54 -59.77
CA LEU A 463 18.39 45.30 -59.25
C LEU A 463 18.59 45.35 -57.72
N LEU A 464 18.95 46.50 -57.17
CA LEU A 464 19.03 46.71 -55.72
C LEU A 464 17.64 46.72 -55.07
N GLN A 465 16.64 47.33 -55.71
CA GLN A 465 15.24 47.33 -55.25
C GLN A 465 14.68 45.90 -55.13
N ASP A 466 14.88 45.06 -56.14
CA ASP A 466 14.44 43.65 -56.11
C ASP A 466 15.17 42.85 -55.02
N ARG A 467 16.48 43.03 -54.87
CA ARG A 467 17.26 42.40 -53.78
C ARG A 467 16.82 42.86 -52.39
N MET A 468 16.38 44.11 -52.21
CA MET A 468 15.75 44.52 -50.95
C MET A 468 14.41 43.80 -50.73
N GLN A 469 13.56 43.71 -51.76
CA GLN A 469 12.26 43.05 -51.64
C GLN A 469 12.40 41.56 -51.27
N GLN A 470 13.35 40.85 -51.89
CA GLN A 470 13.68 39.46 -51.53
C GLN A 470 14.17 39.32 -50.08
N CYS A 471 14.89 40.33 -49.55
CA CYS A 471 15.31 40.36 -48.15
C CYS A 471 14.15 40.65 -47.19
N GLU A 472 13.22 41.54 -47.53
CA GLU A 472 12.00 41.79 -46.75
C GLU A 472 11.12 40.53 -46.67
N ASP A 473 10.87 39.86 -47.80
CA ASP A 473 10.04 38.65 -47.83
C ASP A 473 10.69 37.49 -47.06
N ARG A 474 12.03 37.34 -47.13
CA ARG A 474 12.76 36.39 -46.27
C ARG A 474 12.61 36.73 -44.79
N LEU A 475 12.82 37.99 -44.40
CA LEU A 475 12.66 38.44 -43.02
C LEU A 475 11.24 38.16 -42.50
N ARG A 476 10.23 38.41 -43.34
CA ARG A 476 8.82 38.19 -43.05
C ARG A 476 8.46 36.71 -42.85
N VAL A 477 9.07 35.80 -43.63
CA VAL A 477 8.95 34.34 -43.42
C VAL A 477 9.63 33.92 -42.12
N GLU A 478 10.82 34.44 -41.83
CA GLU A 478 11.55 34.11 -40.60
C GLU A 478 10.80 34.58 -39.35
N SER A 479 10.24 35.80 -39.35
CA SER A 479 9.39 36.29 -38.26
C SER A 479 8.08 35.49 -38.10
N GLN A 480 7.50 34.94 -39.17
CA GLN A 480 6.37 34.00 -39.04
C GLN A 480 6.80 32.67 -38.41
N SER A 481 8.00 32.17 -38.77
CA SER A 481 8.59 30.97 -38.16
C SER A 481 8.84 31.17 -36.66
N GLU A 482 9.42 32.32 -36.29
CA GLU A 482 9.66 32.74 -34.91
C GLU A 482 8.36 32.87 -34.11
N GLN A 483 7.33 33.53 -34.66
CA GLN A 483 6.03 33.68 -34.01
C GLN A 483 5.35 32.32 -33.74
N VAL A 484 5.48 31.37 -34.68
CA VAL A 484 5.01 29.98 -34.52
C VAL A 484 5.88 29.19 -33.51
N GLY A 485 7.15 29.55 -33.36
CA GLY A 485 8.04 29.08 -32.30
C GLY A 485 7.59 29.57 -30.92
N GLU A 486 7.41 30.87 -30.76
CA GLU A 486 6.89 31.49 -29.53
C GLU A 486 5.56 30.85 -29.09
N ASP A 487 4.61 30.69 -30.00
CA ASP A 487 3.29 30.14 -29.67
C ASP A 487 3.34 28.67 -29.24
N LYS A 488 4.35 27.91 -29.68
CA LYS A 488 4.63 26.56 -29.16
C LYS A 488 5.25 26.64 -27.76
N VAL A 489 6.21 27.55 -27.53
CA VAL A 489 6.86 27.77 -26.22
C VAL A 489 5.86 28.26 -25.17
N LYS A 490 4.96 29.18 -25.53
CA LYS A 490 3.85 29.65 -24.68
C LYS A 490 2.93 28.48 -24.32
N LYS A 491 2.53 27.64 -25.28
CA LYS A 491 1.70 26.45 -25.02
C LYS A 491 2.40 25.40 -24.14
N THR A 492 3.70 25.15 -24.29
CA THR A 492 4.42 24.19 -23.44
C THR A 492 4.67 24.74 -22.04
N THR A 493 4.98 26.02 -21.89
CA THR A 493 5.14 26.66 -20.56
C THR A 493 3.81 26.76 -19.80
N GLU A 494 2.69 27.05 -20.48
CA GLU A 494 1.33 26.99 -19.92
C GLU A 494 0.98 25.56 -19.44
N ALA A 495 1.33 24.54 -20.25
CA ALA A 495 1.13 23.14 -19.89
C ALA A 495 1.98 22.72 -18.68
N ILE A 496 3.26 23.10 -18.63
CA ILE A 496 4.16 22.84 -17.50
C ILE A 496 3.67 23.56 -16.24
N ARG A 497 3.19 24.81 -16.35
CA ARG A 497 2.60 25.57 -15.24
C ARG A 497 1.38 24.83 -14.67
N LYS A 498 0.47 24.35 -15.52
CA LYS A 498 -0.72 23.62 -15.10
C LYS A 498 -0.39 22.27 -14.48
N ASP A 499 0.51 21.51 -15.08
CA ASP A 499 1.00 20.23 -14.56
C ASP A 499 1.65 20.40 -13.17
N ARG A 500 2.55 21.41 -13.02
CA ARG A 500 3.13 21.81 -11.74
C ARG A 500 2.03 22.14 -10.70
N GLN A 501 1.06 23.00 -11.04
CA GLN A 501 -0.01 23.36 -10.13
C GLN A 501 -0.78 22.11 -9.65
N THR A 502 -1.13 21.19 -10.55
CA THR A 502 -1.82 19.94 -10.16
C THR A 502 -0.97 19.03 -9.27
N ARG A 503 0.37 19.06 -9.40
CA ARG A 503 1.27 18.36 -8.46
C ARG A 503 1.34 19.06 -7.11
N GLU A 504 1.43 20.38 -7.07
CA GLU A 504 1.42 21.16 -5.81
C GLU A 504 0.10 20.95 -5.06
N GLU A 505 -1.05 21.02 -5.74
CA GLU A 505 -2.37 20.69 -5.17
C GLU A 505 -2.48 19.23 -4.70
N ALA A 506 -1.76 18.29 -5.30
CA ALA A 506 -1.72 16.89 -4.88
C ALA A 506 -0.77 16.66 -3.69
N ILE A 507 0.32 17.42 -3.62
CA ILE A 507 1.26 17.43 -2.48
C ILE A 507 0.58 18.02 -1.26
N SER A 508 -0.04 19.21 -1.35
CA SER A 508 -0.75 19.83 -0.22
C SER A 508 -1.86 18.93 0.35
N ARG A 509 -2.59 18.22 -0.52
CA ARG A 509 -3.60 17.22 -0.09
C ARG A 509 -2.99 16.01 0.62
N LYS A 510 -1.78 15.59 0.27
CA LYS A 510 -1.06 14.53 0.99
C LYS A 510 -0.50 15.02 2.32
N VAL A 511 0.04 16.25 2.38
CA VAL A 511 0.57 16.87 3.60
C VAL A 511 -0.54 17.02 4.65
N ALA A 512 -1.69 17.58 4.28
CA ALA A 512 -2.84 17.69 5.20
C ALA A 512 -3.33 16.31 5.71
N ALA A 513 -3.31 15.28 4.85
CA ALA A 513 -3.67 13.92 5.26
C ALA A 513 -2.63 13.27 6.18
N THR A 514 -1.34 13.58 6.04
CA THR A 514 -0.31 13.14 7.01
C THR A 514 -0.41 13.90 8.33
N GLU A 515 -0.69 15.20 8.31
CA GLU A 515 -0.93 16.01 9.52
C GLU A 515 -2.15 15.49 10.31
N GLU A 516 -3.23 15.10 9.62
CA GLU A 516 -4.41 14.48 10.25
C GLU A 516 -4.07 13.13 10.91
N VAL A 517 -3.26 12.29 10.26
CA VAL A 517 -2.80 11.01 10.81
C VAL A 517 -1.83 11.20 11.99
N GLU A 518 -0.93 12.18 11.92
CA GLU A 518 -0.02 12.51 13.02
C GLU A 518 -0.79 13.06 14.23
N LEU A 519 -1.81 13.89 14.01
CA LEU A 519 -2.74 14.32 15.06
C LEU A 519 -3.51 13.14 15.69
N GLN A 520 -4.01 12.21 14.89
CA GLN A 520 -4.67 11.00 15.41
C GLN A 520 -3.70 10.11 16.19
N MET A 521 -2.45 9.95 15.73
CA MET A 521 -1.41 9.22 16.46
C MET A 521 -1.04 9.91 17.78
N ALA A 522 -0.93 11.23 17.80
CA ALA A 522 -0.70 12.01 19.02
C ALA A 522 -1.89 11.93 19.99
N GLU A 523 -3.13 11.97 19.50
CA GLU A 523 -4.33 11.81 20.32
C GLU A 523 -4.42 10.40 20.92
N ILE A 524 -4.13 9.35 20.14
CA ILE A 524 -4.09 7.96 20.62
C ILE A 524 -2.97 7.79 21.66
N SER A 525 -1.78 8.33 21.41
CA SER A 525 -0.65 8.29 22.35
C SER A 525 -0.93 9.06 23.64
N SER A 526 -1.68 10.17 23.56
CA SER A 526 -2.11 10.95 24.73
C SER A 526 -3.26 10.31 25.50
N LYS A 527 -4.19 9.60 24.83
CA LYS A 527 -5.32 8.92 25.48
C LYS A 527 -4.94 7.57 26.07
N HIS A 528 -4.06 6.82 25.41
CA HIS A 528 -3.63 5.50 25.87
C HIS A 528 -2.28 5.60 26.59
N ASN A 529 -2.31 6.27 27.75
CA ASN A 529 -1.16 6.40 28.64
C ASN A 529 -0.93 5.08 29.42
N ILE A 530 -0.53 4.03 28.67
CA ILE A 530 -0.23 2.68 29.19
C ILE A 530 0.78 2.76 30.33
N VAL A 531 1.72 3.71 30.28
CA VAL A 531 2.77 3.89 31.29
C VAL A 531 2.18 4.22 32.66
N ASP A 532 1.15 5.08 32.75
CA ASP A 532 0.47 5.37 34.02
C ASP A 532 -0.48 4.25 34.46
N GLU A 533 -1.17 3.57 33.54
CA GLU A 533 -1.99 2.40 33.91
C GLU A 533 -1.12 1.24 34.42
N GLU A 534 0.05 1.02 33.80
CA GLU A 534 1.05 0.04 34.24
C GLU A 534 1.67 0.46 35.58
N ARG A 535 1.99 1.75 35.77
CA ARG A 535 2.51 2.28 37.05
C ARG A 535 1.51 2.09 38.18
N VAL A 536 0.25 2.50 37.99
CA VAL A 536 -0.84 2.32 38.98
C VAL A 536 -1.10 0.83 39.25
N SER A 537 -0.99 -0.03 38.24
CA SER A 537 -1.12 -1.48 38.41
C SER A 537 0.05 -2.08 39.21
N LYS A 538 1.29 -1.64 38.96
CA LYS A 538 2.48 -2.03 39.73
C LYS A 538 2.39 -1.56 41.18
N GLU A 539 1.98 -0.31 41.42
CA GLU A 539 1.76 0.25 42.76
C GLU A 539 0.71 -0.56 43.53
N ARG A 540 -0.43 -0.88 42.91
CA ARG A 540 -1.46 -1.76 43.51
C ARG A 540 -0.92 -3.16 43.83
N LEU A 541 -0.11 -3.76 42.96
CA LEU A 541 0.45 -5.09 43.16
C LEU A 541 1.48 -5.11 44.31
N VAL A 542 2.30 -4.07 44.44
CA VAL A 542 3.19 -3.86 45.60
C VAL A 542 2.39 -3.70 46.89
N GLN A 543 1.33 -2.89 46.87
CA GLN A 543 0.44 -2.70 48.03
C GLN A 543 -0.20 -4.03 48.47
N LEU A 544 -0.68 -4.84 47.51
CA LEU A 544 -1.31 -6.13 47.75
C LEU A 544 -0.32 -7.15 48.35
N ARG A 545 0.92 -7.18 47.85
CA ARG A 545 2.00 -8.00 48.40
C ARG A 545 2.34 -7.60 49.84
N LYS A 546 2.37 -6.30 50.15
CA LYS A 546 2.62 -5.82 51.52
C LYS A 546 1.53 -6.27 52.49
N SER A 547 0.25 -6.04 52.17
CA SER A 547 -0.86 -6.49 53.02
C SER A 547 -0.96 -8.01 53.12
N SER A 548 -0.57 -8.76 52.07
CA SER A 548 -0.48 -10.22 52.14
C SER A 548 0.62 -10.68 53.09
N GLY A 549 1.78 -10.01 53.10
CA GLY A 549 2.88 -10.27 54.03
C GLY A 549 2.48 -10.00 55.48
N GLU A 550 1.90 -8.83 55.73
CA GLU A 550 1.36 -8.44 57.06
C GLU A 550 0.32 -9.46 57.56
N MET A 551 -0.59 -9.91 56.69
CA MET A 551 -1.54 -11.00 57.00
C MET A 551 -0.82 -12.30 57.38
N THR A 552 0.13 -12.79 56.57
CA THR A 552 0.87 -14.02 56.90
C THR A 552 1.66 -13.92 58.21
N GLU A 553 2.24 -12.77 58.52
CA GLU A 553 2.96 -12.53 59.76
C GLU A 553 2.03 -12.56 60.98
N THR A 554 0.82 -11.99 60.88
CA THR A 554 -0.19 -12.10 61.96
C THR A 554 -0.72 -13.52 62.16
N TYR A 555 -0.88 -14.31 61.09
CA TYR A 555 -1.25 -15.73 61.22
C TYR A 555 -0.12 -16.56 61.84
N GLN A 556 1.13 -16.31 61.47
CA GLN A 556 2.29 -16.99 62.06
C GLN A 556 2.38 -16.71 63.57
N ALA A 557 2.25 -15.44 63.98
CA ALA A 557 2.24 -15.06 65.39
C ALA A 557 1.05 -15.65 66.19
N LEU A 558 -0.08 -15.93 65.53
CA LEU A 558 -1.23 -16.61 66.13
C LEU A 558 -0.99 -18.12 66.29
N LEU A 559 -0.38 -18.76 65.28
CA LEU A 559 0.04 -20.17 65.34
C LEU A 559 1.09 -20.37 66.45
N ASP A 560 2.08 -19.49 66.57
CA ASP A 560 3.07 -19.55 67.64
C ASP A 560 2.44 -19.37 69.03
N LYS A 561 1.49 -18.43 69.19
CA LYS A 561 0.72 -18.29 70.45
C LYS A 561 -0.05 -19.57 70.80
N ASN A 562 -0.73 -20.18 69.84
CA ASN A 562 -1.43 -21.46 70.04
C ASN A 562 -0.44 -22.58 70.40
N ARG A 563 0.73 -22.64 69.75
CA ARG A 563 1.77 -23.63 70.06
C ARG A 563 2.28 -23.48 71.49
N HIS A 564 2.54 -22.25 71.94
CA HIS A 564 2.94 -21.99 73.34
C HIS A 564 1.82 -22.33 74.33
N ALA A 565 0.55 -22.03 74.01
CA ALA A 565 -0.59 -22.41 74.85
C ALA A 565 -0.71 -23.94 74.99
N VAL A 566 -0.60 -24.69 73.89
CA VAL A 566 -0.61 -26.16 73.90
C VAL A 566 0.58 -26.73 74.69
N THR A 567 1.80 -26.19 74.51
CA THR A 567 2.96 -26.59 75.31
C THR A 567 2.75 -26.34 76.80
N ASN A 568 2.16 -25.21 77.19
CA ASN A 568 1.86 -24.90 78.59
C ASN A 568 0.81 -25.85 79.18
N VAL A 569 -0.23 -26.21 78.43
CA VAL A 569 -1.22 -27.22 78.84
C VAL A 569 -0.57 -28.60 78.98
N LEU A 570 0.27 -29.02 78.02
CA LEU A 570 1.01 -30.28 78.09
C LEU A 570 1.93 -30.31 79.32
N MET A 571 2.66 -29.23 79.63
CA MET A 571 3.47 -29.15 80.85
C MET A 571 2.64 -29.16 82.14
N ALA A 572 1.46 -28.56 82.14
CA ALA A 572 0.54 -28.67 83.28
C ALA A 572 0.05 -30.13 83.47
N CYS A 573 -0.28 -30.82 82.37
CA CYS A 573 -0.70 -32.22 82.40
C CYS A 573 0.44 -33.17 82.83
N THR A 574 1.69 -32.99 82.36
CA THR A 574 2.82 -33.82 82.79
C THR A 574 3.21 -33.56 84.24
N ASN A 575 3.17 -32.30 84.70
CA ASN A 575 3.39 -31.97 86.10
C ASN A 575 2.29 -32.55 87.01
N HIS A 576 1.03 -32.49 86.59
CA HIS A 576 -0.08 -33.12 87.32
C HIS A 576 0.06 -34.65 87.34
N LYS A 577 0.41 -35.27 86.20
CA LYS A 577 0.72 -36.71 86.15
C LYS A 577 1.83 -37.06 87.13
N ALA A 578 2.96 -36.35 87.10
CA ALA A 578 4.08 -36.60 88.03
C ALA A 578 3.71 -36.35 89.51
N MET A 579 2.69 -35.55 89.80
CA MET A 579 2.13 -35.39 91.15
C MET A 579 1.23 -36.58 91.53
N VAL A 580 0.41 -37.08 90.61
CA VAL A 580 -0.42 -38.28 90.79
C VAL A 580 0.44 -39.54 90.92
N ASP A 581 1.44 -39.73 90.05
CA ASP A 581 2.39 -40.83 90.09
C ASP A 581 3.11 -40.88 91.46
N ARG A 582 3.52 -39.72 92.01
CA ARG A 582 4.09 -39.63 93.38
C ARG A 582 3.09 -39.95 94.48
N ALA A 583 1.82 -39.54 94.34
CA ALA A 583 0.78 -39.86 95.32
C ALA A 583 0.45 -41.36 95.32
N ILE A 584 0.43 -41.99 94.14
CA ILE A 584 0.30 -43.45 93.99
C ILE A 584 1.47 -44.15 94.68
N SER A 585 2.73 -43.79 94.37
CA SER A 585 3.88 -44.41 95.02
C SER A 585 3.94 -44.17 96.53
N SER A 586 3.42 -43.04 97.02
CA SER A 586 3.26 -42.80 98.47
C SER A 586 2.28 -43.79 99.10
N LEU A 587 1.11 -43.99 98.48
CA LEU A 587 0.09 -44.95 98.93
C LEU A 587 0.60 -46.39 98.81
N GLU A 588 1.35 -46.73 97.76
CA GLU A 588 2.01 -48.03 97.63
C GLU A 588 3.00 -48.27 98.79
N THR A 589 3.81 -47.27 99.17
CA THR A 589 4.69 -47.38 100.34
C THR A 589 3.98 -47.44 101.70
N GLU A 590 2.74 -46.93 101.81
CA GLU A 590 1.91 -47.07 103.02
C GLU A 590 1.17 -48.42 103.06
N VAL A 591 0.85 -49.02 101.91
CA VAL A 591 0.09 -50.29 101.82
C VAL A 591 1.00 -51.53 101.87
N ILE A 592 2.21 -51.47 101.33
CA ILE A 592 3.16 -52.61 101.29
C ILE A 592 3.49 -53.19 102.69
N PRO A 593 3.64 -52.40 103.77
CA PRO A 593 3.81 -52.95 105.12
C PRO A 593 2.58 -53.74 105.62
N VAL A 594 1.36 -53.33 105.23
CA VAL A 594 0.10 -53.87 105.76
C VAL A 594 -0.25 -55.23 105.15
N LEU A 595 0.31 -55.57 103.98
CA LEU A 595 0.07 -56.84 103.28
C LEU A 595 1.12 -57.93 103.55
N LEU A 596 2.08 -57.71 104.46
CA LEU A 596 3.10 -58.70 104.83
C LEU A 596 3.02 -59.20 106.29
N ASP A 597 2.33 -58.49 107.19
CA ASP A 597 2.02 -58.95 108.56
C ASP A 597 0.64 -59.65 108.64
N GLY A 598 0.09 -60.10 107.50
CA GLY A 598 -1.33 -60.39 107.33
C GLY A 598 -1.79 -61.85 107.40
N ASP A 599 -0.91 -62.84 107.59
CA ASP A 599 -1.32 -64.25 107.70
C ASP A 599 -0.34 -65.09 108.57
N GLY A 600 -0.74 -65.40 109.81
CA GLY A 600 0.09 -66.13 110.77
C GLY A 600 -0.57 -66.31 112.14
N HIS A 601 -0.93 -67.53 112.51
CA HIS A 601 -1.65 -67.87 113.75
C HIS A 601 -0.90 -67.47 115.05
N THR A 602 -1.63 -67.07 116.09
CA THR A 602 -1.94 -67.92 117.26
C THR A 602 -2.93 -67.27 118.25
N ASN A 603 -3.52 -68.13 119.10
CA ASN A 603 -4.33 -67.95 120.33
C ASN A 603 -4.41 -66.53 120.97
N GLU A 604 -5.49 -66.17 121.66
CA GLU A 604 -6.34 -67.00 122.56
C GLU A 604 -7.81 -66.56 122.60
#